data_AF-A0A411PDM0-F1
#
_entry.id   AF-A0A411PDM0-F1
#
_cell.length_a   1.000
_cell.length_b   1.000
_cell.length_c   1.000
_cell.angle_alpha   90.00
_cell.angle_beta   90.00
_cell.angle_gamma   90.00
#
_symmetry.space_group_name_H-M   'P 1'
#
loop_
_entity.id
_entity.type
_entity.pdbx_description
1 polymer ?
#
loop_
_entity_poly.entity_id
_entity_poly.type
_entity_poly.pdbx_seq_one_letter_code
_entity_poly.pdbx_strand_id
1 'polypeptide(L)'
;MTEITENIFLDKVVSFSSNEETLAMKNVTFKTIQNRLFVVGNIPLSATIEDLAHNKACAIAWDSVHDFIIFDSEHEYSQWIEASET
;
A
#
# COMPACT_ATOMS: atom_id res chain seq x y z
N MET A 1 19.53 -1.68 -11.53
CA MET A 1 18.94 -3.00 -11.25
C MET A 1 17.58 -2.73 -10.60
N THR A 2 16.64 -2.17 -11.37
CA THR A 2 15.51 -1.39 -10.80
C THR A 2 14.18 -1.60 -11.54
N GLU A 3 14.09 -2.56 -12.47
CA GLU A 3 12.87 -2.75 -13.27
C GLU A 3 11.90 -3.81 -12.71
N ILE A 4 12.34 -4.66 -11.79
CA ILE A 4 11.52 -5.79 -11.31
C ILE A 4 10.52 -5.35 -10.23
N THR A 5 10.88 -4.36 -9.41
CA THR A 5 10.05 -3.93 -8.26
C THR A 5 8.86 -3.06 -8.64
N GLU A 6 8.91 -2.31 -9.75
CA GLU A 6 7.78 -1.46 -10.16
C GLU A 6 6.63 -2.27 -10.79
N ASN A 7 6.94 -3.40 -11.44
CA ASN A 7 5.94 -4.17 -12.19
C ASN A 7 5.02 -5.00 -11.29
N ILE A 8 5.50 -5.44 -10.12
CA ILE A 8 4.70 -6.30 -9.22
C ILE A 8 3.54 -5.57 -8.54
N PHE A 9 3.60 -4.23 -8.46
CA PHE A 9 2.57 -3.41 -7.81
C PHE A 9 1.60 -2.76 -8.80
N LEU A 10 1.82 -2.93 -10.10
CA LEU A 10 1.00 -2.32 -11.13
C LEU A 10 -0.43 -2.89 -11.08
N ASP A 11 -1.41 -1.99 -10.99
CA ASP A 11 -2.84 -2.33 -10.89
C ASP A 11 -3.18 -3.25 -9.69
N LYS A 12 -2.36 -3.18 -8.62
CA LYS A 12 -2.56 -3.94 -7.38
C LYS A 12 -2.97 -3.06 -6.22
N VAL A 13 -3.50 -3.72 -5.19
CA VAL A 13 -3.54 -3.18 -3.84
C VAL A 13 -2.41 -3.83 -3.05
N VAL A 14 -1.68 -3.04 -2.28
CA VAL A 14 -0.51 -3.51 -1.54
C VAL A 14 -0.63 -3.08 -0.09
N SER A 15 -0.59 -4.03 0.83
CA SER A 15 -0.47 -3.75 2.26
C SER A 15 1.01 -3.77 2.64
N PHE A 16 1.53 -2.63 3.08
CA PHE A 16 2.91 -2.48 3.53
C PHE A 16 2.98 -2.61 5.05
N SER A 17 3.91 -3.42 5.55
CA SER A 17 4.24 -3.49 6.97
C SER A 17 5.43 -2.60 7.28
N SER A 18 5.30 -1.78 8.32
CA SER A 18 6.37 -0.96 8.89
C SER A 18 6.55 -1.25 10.39
N ASN A 19 7.54 -0.63 11.03
CA ASN A 19 7.74 -0.77 12.48
C ASN A 19 6.54 -0.33 13.32
N GLU A 20 5.78 0.65 12.85
CA GLU A 20 4.75 1.31 13.65
C GLU A 20 3.36 0.80 13.27
N GLU A 21 3.09 0.62 11.98
CA GLU A 21 1.75 0.32 11.47
C GLU A 21 1.77 -0.47 10.14
N THR A 22 0.61 -0.97 9.75
CA THR A 22 0.36 -1.45 8.37
C THR A 22 -0.35 -0.38 7.57
N LEU A 23 0.03 -0.21 6.31
CA LEU A 23 -0.54 0.79 5.42
C LEU A 23 -0.86 0.18 4.06
N ALA A 24 -2.13 0.15 3.69
CA ALA A 24 -2.56 -0.30 2.38
C ALA A 24 -2.58 0.85 1.36
N MET A 25 -2.14 0.57 0.13
CA MET A 25 -2.18 1.50 -1.01
C MET A 25 -2.64 0.82 -2.30
N LYS A 26 -3.29 1.58 -3.17
CA LYS A 26 -3.49 1.28 -4.60
C LYS A 26 -2.84 2.35 -5.47
N ASN A 27 -2.74 2.09 -6.77
CA ASN A 27 -2.08 2.98 -7.75
C ASN A 27 -0.66 3.34 -7.32
N VAL A 28 0.08 2.33 -6.88
CA VAL A 28 1.40 2.49 -6.27
C VAL A 28 2.41 2.96 -7.30
N THR A 29 3.20 3.97 -6.93
CA THR A 29 4.36 4.45 -7.70
C THR A 29 5.52 4.77 -6.77
N PHE A 30 6.75 4.71 -7.28
CA PHE A 30 7.94 5.10 -6.53
C PHE A 30 8.33 6.54 -6.85
N LYS A 31 8.67 7.32 -5.82
CA LYS A 31 9.15 8.71 -5.97
C LYS A 31 10.31 9.00 -5.05
N THR A 32 11.37 9.61 -5.58
CA THR A 32 12.48 10.11 -4.77
C THR A 32 12.22 11.56 -4.36
N ILE A 33 12.15 11.82 -3.05
CA ILE A 33 11.98 13.15 -2.47
C ILE A 33 13.15 13.41 -1.53
N GLN A 34 13.88 14.51 -1.74
CA GLN A 34 15.04 14.89 -0.91
C GLN A 34 16.04 13.73 -0.69
N ASN A 35 16.36 13.00 -1.77
CA ASN A 35 17.30 11.87 -1.76
C ASN A 35 16.84 10.64 -0.96
N ARG A 36 15.54 10.54 -0.66
CA ARG A 36 14.90 9.37 -0.03
C ARG A 36 13.80 8.81 -0.93
N LEU A 37 13.73 7.48 -1.03
CA LEU A 37 12.74 6.79 -1.85
C LEU A 37 11.44 6.59 -1.07
N PHE A 38 10.32 6.96 -1.68
CA PHE A 38 8.99 6.78 -1.14
C PHE A 38 8.15 5.93 -2.09
N VAL A 39 7.31 5.10 -1.49
CA VAL A 39 6.16 4.49 -2.15
C VAL A 39 4.99 5.43 -1.94
N VAL A 40 4.34 5.84 -3.03
CA VAL A 40 3.20 6.75 -2.98
C VAL A 40 2.02 6.13 -3.73
N GLY A 41 0.81 6.38 -3.25
CA GLY A 41 -0.40 5.83 -3.84
C GLY A 41 -1.64 6.48 -3.24
N ASN A 42 -2.76 5.75 -3.31
CA ASN A 42 -4.03 6.14 -2.73
C ASN A 42 -4.48 5.09 -1.70
N ILE A 43 -5.16 5.53 -0.65
CA ILE A 43 -5.78 4.63 0.33
C ILE A 43 -6.90 3.84 -0.36
N PRO A 44 -6.87 2.49 -0.34
CA PRO A 44 -7.91 1.66 -0.91
C PRO A 44 -9.14 1.59 0.00
N LEU A 45 -10.24 1.04 -0.52
CA LEU A 45 -11.44 0.72 0.24
C LEU A 45 -11.12 -0.27 1.38
N SER A 46 -11.84 -0.17 2.49
CA SER A 46 -11.69 -0.96 3.71
C SER A 46 -10.37 -0.75 4.47
N ALA A 47 -9.51 0.20 4.07
CA ALA A 47 -8.24 0.46 4.75
C ALA A 47 -8.35 1.38 5.96
N THR A 48 -9.49 2.05 6.14
CA THR A 48 -9.75 2.89 7.33
C THR A 48 -11.13 2.62 7.86
N ILE A 49 -11.32 2.83 9.17
CA ILE A 49 -12.65 2.79 9.79
C ILE A 49 -13.58 3.75 9.05
N GLU A 50 -14.73 3.24 8.61
CA GLU A 50 -15.73 3.98 7.81
C GLU A 50 -15.22 4.56 6.47
N ASP A 51 -14.04 4.14 5.99
CA ASP A 51 -13.47 4.57 4.71
C ASP A 51 -13.30 6.09 4.55
N LEU A 52 -13.14 6.81 5.66
CA LEU A 52 -13.05 8.28 5.68
C LEU A 52 -11.89 8.82 4.83
N ALA A 53 -10.84 8.02 4.62
CA ALA A 53 -9.67 8.42 3.84
C ALA A 53 -9.60 7.75 2.46
N HIS A 54 -10.65 7.06 2.00
CA HIS A 54 -10.65 6.38 0.71
C HIS A 54 -10.27 7.34 -0.45
N ASN A 55 -9.40 6.85 -1.33
CA ASN A 55 -8.78 7.58 -2.45
C ASN A 55 -7.89 8.77 -2.07
N LYS A 56 -7.68 9.07 -0.77
CA LYS A 56 -6.71 10.10 -0.38
C LYS A 56 -5.29 9.62 -0.67
N ALA A 57 -4.46 10.56 -1.09
CA ALA A 57 -3.05 10.28 -1.35
C ALA A 57 -2.33 9.98 -0.04
N CYS A 58 -1.48 8.96 -0.06
CA CYS A 58 -0.63 8.59 1.06
C CYS A 58 0.77 8.19 0.54
N ALA A 59 1.73 8.17 1.47
CA ALA A 59 3.11 7.83 1.16
C ALA A 59 3.77 7.14 2.35
N ILE A 60 4.65 6.19 2.07
CA ILE A 60 5.53 5.54 3.05
C ILE A 60 6.95 5.56 2.52
N ALA A 61 7.91 5.76 3.42
CA ALA A 61 9.30 5.71 3.04
C ALA A 61 9.73 4.25 2.82
N TRP A 62 10.36 3.95 1.68
CA TRP A 62 10.69 2.57 1.31
C TRP A 62 11.65 1.90 2.29
N ASP A 63 12.55 2.69 2.88
CA ASP A 63 13.48 2.24 3.92
C ASP A 63 12.81 1.89 5.26
N SER A 64 11.54 2.23 5.46
CA SER A 64 10.74 1.83 6.63
C SER A 64 9.86 0.60 6.40
N VAL A 65 9.79 0.09 5.17
CA VAL A 65 8.99 -1.09 4.82
C VAL A 65 9.79 -2.35 5.14
N HIS A 66 9.19 -3.27 5.90
CA HIS A 66 9.79 -4.58 6.24
C HIS A 66 9.27 -5.70 5.38
N ASP A 67 7.97 -5.68 5.10
CA ASP A 67 7.29 -6.70 4.33
C ASP A 67 6.09 -6.09 3.60
N PHE A 68 5.56 -6.81 2.62
CA PHE A 68 4.36 -6.42 1.90
C PHE A 68 3.54 -7.62 1.42
N ILE A 69 2.22 -7.42 1.33
CA ILE A 69 1.28 -8.37 0.73
C ILE A 69 0.61 -7.69 -0.46
N ILE A 70 0.52 -8.41 -1.57
CA ILE A 70 -0.08 -7.93 -2.82
C ILE A 70 -1.43 -8.61 -3.01
N PHE A 71 -2.44 -7.81 -3.34
CA PHE A 71 -3.78 -8.24 -3.68
C PHE A 71 -4.09 -7.81 -5.11
N ASP A 72 -4.81 -8.66 -5.84
CA ASP A 72 -5.19 -8.40 -7.23
C ASP A 72 -6.26 -7.31 -7.35
N SER A 73 -7.01 -7.04 -6.26
CA SER A 73 -8.06 -6.02 -6.26
C SER A 73 -8.38 -5.49 -4.87
N GLU A 74 -9.07 -4.35 -4.81
CA GLU A 74 -9.63 -3.83 -3.55
C GLU A 74 -10.61 -4.82 -2.91
N HIS A 75 -11.36 -5.59 -3.70
CA HIS A 75 -12.30 -6.57 -3.18
C HIS A 75 -11.60 -7.69 -2.40
N GLU A 76 -10.50 -8.22 -2.95
CA GLU A 76 -9.70 -9.25 -2.29
C GLU A 76 -9.06 -8.72 -1.00
N TYR A 77 -8.53 -7.49 -1.05
CA TYR A 77 -8.03 -6.81 0.14
C TYR A 77 -9.11 -6.66 1.22
N SER A 78 -10.31 -6.18 0.86
CA SER A 78 -11.43 -6.04 1.80
C SER A 78 -11.80 -7.36 2.47
N GLN A 79 -11.88 -8.45 1.69
CA GLN A 79 -12.17 -9.78 2.23
C GLN A 79 -11.10 -10.26 3.22
N TRP A 80 -9.84 -9.96 2.95
CA TRP A 80 -8.74 -10.30 3.84
C TRP A 80 -8.81 -9.53 5.17
N ILE A 81 -9.13 -8.23 5.12
CA ILE A 81 -9.31 -7.40 6.32
C ILE A 81 -10.47 -7.93 7.18
N GLU A 82 -11.64 -8.17 6.57
CA GLU A 82 -12.80 -8.72 7.28
C GLU A 82 -12.49 -10.06 7.97
N ALA A 83 -11.76 -10.94 7.29
CA ALA A 83 -11.35 -12.23 7.85
C ALA A 83 -10.30 -12.10 8.97
N SER A 84 -9.52 -11.02 9.01
CA SER A 84 -8.49 -10.77 10.02
C SER A 84 -9.04 -10.14 11.31
N GLU A 85 -10.22 -9.50 11.24
CA GLU A 85 -10.89 -8.89 12.40
C GLU A 85 -11.86 -9.85 13.13
N THR A 86 -11.98 -11.10 12.65
CA THR A 86 -12.86 -12.15 13.21
C THR A 86 -12.07 -13.16 14.04
#